data_AF-A0A840DUJ4-F1
#
_entry.id   AF-A0A840DUJ4-F1
#
_cell.length_a   1.000
_cell.length_b   1.000
_cell.length_c   1.000
_cell.angle_alpha   90.00
_cell.angle_beta   90.00
_cell.angle_gamma   90.00
#
_symmetry.space_group_name_H-M   'P 1'
#
loop_
_entity.id
_entity.type
_entity.pdbx_description
1 polymer ?
#
loop_
_entity_poly.entity_id
_entity_poly.type
_entity_poly.pdbx_seq_one_letter_code
_entity_poly.pdbx_strand_id
1 'polypeptide(L)'
;MNLQQYIKEYHDGRGDWFVEEVQSVQAQQRVMNVMNLKEYLDGKHRILMKPNERFGGKEYEPRKIVLNHALMLLNFQTSFLLQNPITITGHERIVNEYQKVNKRGKYDRLNYKILDKMLKYGQVYEYVYFDRNTIKSKLIDASEGYPIFNDENEMIAFVQAYTVNGVDYYILYTDDTVETYDNKGGELRLTGRYANLSGLPCVYKTTNEVNENEGKSELENWMSILDSLEDLLSKATDAYYKFITGIPVNYHFIPE
;
A
#
# COMPACT_ATOMS: atom_id res chain seq x y z
N MET A 1 -22.56 15.06 -7.59
CA MET A 1 -21.97 16.45 -7.60
C MET A 1 -20.71 16.54 -8.50
N ASN A 2 -20.44 17.66 -9.20
CA ASN A 2 -19.22 17.85 -10.03
C ASN A 2 -18.03 18.48 -9.26
N LEU A 3 -16.81 18.45 -9.83
CA LEU A 3 -15.60 18.94 -9.16
C LEU A 3 -15.68 20.41 -8.72
N GLN A 4 -16.20 21.32 -9.54
CA GLN A 4 -16.30 22.74 -9.16
C GLN A 4 -17.27 22.95 -7.99
N GLN A 5 -18.37 22.22 -7.98
CA GLN A 5 -19.33 22.23 -6.88
C GLN A 5 -18.69 21.68 -5.60
N TYR A 6 -17.98 20.55 -5.71
CA TYR A 6 -17.24 19.94 -4.60
C TYR A 6 -16.25 20.92 -3.97
N ILE A 7 -15.41 21.56 -4.77
CA ILE A 7 -14.41 22.52 -4.27
C ILE A 7 -15.10 23.71 -3.58
N LYS A 8 -16.23 24.18 -4.13
CA LYS A 8 -16.99 25.29 -3.54
C LYS A 8 -17.63 24.92 -2.20
N GLU A 9 -18.17 23.72 -2.08
CA GLU A 9 -18.93 23.27 -0.91
C GLU A 9 -18.03 22.81 0.23
N TYR A 10 -16.94 22.09 -0.07
CA TYR A 10 -16.07 21.47 0.93
C TYR A 10 -14.78 22.26 1.20
N HIS A 11 -14.38 23.16 0.29
CA HIS A 11 -13.11 23.90 0.41
C HIS A 11 -13.24 25.42 0.15
N ASP A 12 -14.46 25.97 0.21
CA ASP A 12 -14.74 27.39 0.01
C ASP A 12 -14.22 27.98 -1.32
N GLY A 13 -14.09 27.14 -2.36
CA GLY A 13 -13.61 27.58 -3.66
C GLY A 13 -12.10 27.80 -3.75
N ARG A 14 -11.32 27.35 -2.76
CA ARG A 14 -9.86 27.55 -2.73
C ARG A 14 -9.13 26.79 -3.84
N GLY A 15 -8.10 27.41 -4.40
CA GLY A 15 -7.30 26.85 -5.49
C GLY A 15 -6.36 25.72 -5.06
N ASP A 16 -6.02 25.66 -3.78
CA ASP A 16 -5.14 24.68 -3.14
C ASP A 16 -5.91 23.60 -2.35
N TRP A 17 -7.22 23.46 -2.60
CA TRP A 17 -8.11 22.50 -1.94
C TRP A 17 -7.53 21.08 -1.84
N PHE A 18 -6.82 20.65 -2.88
CA PHE A 18 -6.24 19.31 -2.95
C PHE A 18 -5.21 19.07 -1.85
N VAL A 19 -4.51 20.10 -1.36
CA VAL A 19 -3.53 19.98 -0.27
C VAL A 19 -4.22 19.51 1.01
N GLU A 20 -5.41 20.03 1.28
CA GLU A 20 -6.19 19.65 2.47
C GLU A 20 -6.75 18.23 2.35
N GLU A 21 -7.20 17.85 1.16
CA GLU A 21 -7.68 16.49 0.89
C GLU A 21 -6.61 15.45 1.22
N VAL A 22 -5.36 15.70 0.80
CA VAL A 22 -4.23 14.82 1.11
C VAL A 22 -3.96 14.76 2.62
N GLN A 23 -4.20 15.86 3.34
CA GLN A 23 -3.96 15.99 4.77
C GLN A 23 -5.13 15.53 5.65
N SER A 24 -6.27 15.16 5.04
CA SER A 24 -7.44 14.70 5.78
C SER A 24 -7.10 13.49 6.67
N VAL A 25 -7.77 13.39 7.82
CA VAL A 25 -7.50 12.31 8.80
C VAL A 25 -7.67 10.93 8.16
N GLN A 26 -8.70 10.76 7.32
CA GLN A 26 -8.96 9.51 6.61
C GLN A 26 -7.81 9.17 5.66
N ALA A 27 -7.37 10.14 4.84
CA ALA A 27 -6.25 9.95 3.93
C ALA A 27 -4.96 9.58 4.68
N GLN A 28 -4.67 10.27 5.79
CA GLN A 28 -3.49 10.00 6.63
C GLN A 28 -3.54 8.62 7.29
N GLN A 29 -4.70 8.19 7.80
CA GLN A 29 -4.88 6.85 8.37
C GLN A 29 -4.65 5.76 7.32
N ARG A 30 -5.19 5.93 6.11
CA ARG A 30 -5.01 4.99 5.01
C ARG A 30 -3.55 4.89 4.58
N VAL A 31 -2.86 6.03 4.44
CA VAL A 31 -1.43 6.07 4.11
C VAL A 31 -0.61 5.39 5.20
N MET A 32 -0.92 5.67 6.48
CA MET A 32 -0.26 5.01 7.61
C MET A 32 -0.46 3.50 7.58
N ASN A 33 -1.66 3.01 7.25
CA ASN A 33 -1.90 1.57 7.09
C ASN A 33 -0.99 0.98 6.00
N VAL A 34 -0.92 1.61 4.82
CA VAL A 34 -0.03 1.17 3.73
C VAL A 34 1.45 1.16 4.17
N MET A 35 1.88 2.16 4.95
CA MET A 35 3.25 2.20 5.48
C MET A 35 3.50 1.07 6.48
N ASN A 36 2.56 0.77 7.38
CA ASN A 36 2.68 -0.36 8.31
C ASN A 36 2.79 -1.71 7.56
N LEU A 37 2.03 -1.88 6.47
CA LEU A 37 2.13 -3.06 5.61
C LEU A 37 3.51 -3.17 4.93
N LYS A 38 4.05 -2.05 4.45
CA LYS A 38 5.43 -2.01 3.90
C LYS A 38 6.46 -2.37 4.95
N GLU A 39 6.34 -1.83 6.16
CA GLU A 39 7.23 -2.12 7.29
C GLU A 39 7.19 -3.59 7.71
N TYR A 40 5.99 -4.19 7.72
CA TYR A 40 5.85 -5.61 8.01
C TYR A 40 6.59 -6.46 6.96
N LEU A 41 6.43 -6.16 5.66
CA LEU A 41 7.18 -6.84 4.59
C LEU A 41 8.70 -6.61 4.65
N ASP A 42 9.14 -5.51 5.26
CA ASP A 42 10.55 -5.22 5.55
C ASP A 42 11.08 -5.98 6.79
N GLY A 43 10.21 -6.74 7.48
CA GLY A 43 10.56 -7.58 8.62
C GLY A 43 10.34 -6.93 9.99
N LYS A 44 9.69 -5.76 10.06
CA LYS A 44 9.32 -5.10 11.32
C LYS A 44 8.07 -5.73 11.94
N HIS A 45 8.19 -6.97 12.39
CA HIS A 45 7.08 -7.74 12.94
C HIS A 45 6.83 -7.43 14.43
N ARG A 46 5.61 -7.70 14.90
CA ARG A 46 5.17 -7.37 16.27
C ARG A 46 6.03 -8.04 17.35
N ILE A 47 6.53 -9.25 17.09
CA ILE A 47 7.37 -10.01 18.03
C ILE A 47 8.65 -9.25 18.43
N LEU A 48 9.16 -8.36 17.57
CA LEU A 48 10.36 -7.57 17.86
C LEU A 48 10.15 -6.58 19.01
N MET A 49 8.90 -6.12 19.20
CA MET A 49 8.50 -5.18 20.25
C MET A 49 8.23 -5.86 21.60
N LYS A 50 8.37 -7.19 21.70
CA LYS A 50 8.15 -7.92 22.96
C LYS A 50 9.13 -7.44 24.05
N PRO A 51 8.64 -7.03 25.23
CA PRO A 51 9.50 -6.53 26.32
C PRO A 51 10.27 -7.67 26.99
N ASN A 52 11.34 -7.32 27.70
CA ASN A 52 12.07 -8.26 28.54
C ASN A 52 11.20 -8.74 29.71
N GLU A 53 11.40 -10.00 30.10
CA GLU A 53 10.70 -10.63 31.21
C GLU A 53 11.63 -10.74 32.42
N ARG A 54 11.07 -10.95 33.62
CA ARG A 54 11.85 -11.35 34.80
C ARG A 54 11.67 -12.85 35.06
N PHE A 55 12.77 -13.58 35.17
CA PHE A 55 12.77 -15.01 35.48
C PHE A 55 13.84 -15.31 36.54
N GLY A 56 13.44 -15.94 37.64
CA GLY A 56 14.36 -16.26 38.75
C GLY A 56 15.05 -15.04 39.38
N GLY A 57 14.36 -13.88 39.40
CA GLY A 57 14.91 -12.63 39.93
C GLY A 57 15.90 -11.90 39.00
N LYS A 58 16.21 -12.47 37.83
CA LYS A 58 17.07 -11.84 36.80
C LYS A 58 16.23 -11.38 35.61
N GLU A 59 16.75 -10.38 34.90
CA GLU A 59 16.19 -9.99 33.62
C GLU A 59 16.49 -11.07 32.57
N TYR A 60 15.47 -11.40 31.78
CA TYR A 60 15.50 -12.39 30.72
C TYR A 60 15.00 -11.74 29.43
N GLU A 61 15.86 -11.71 28.42
CA GLU A 61 15.46 -11.29 27.08
C GLU A 61 14.77 -12.47 26.38
N PRO A 62 13.47 -12.39 26.07
CA PRO A 62 12.76 -13.47 25.40
C PRO A 62 13.28 -13.64 23.98
N ARG A 63 13.28 -14.89 23.49
CA ARG A 63 13.58 -15.16 22.09
C ARG A 63 12.54 -14.45 21.22
N LYS A 64 12.99 -13.82 20.14
CA LYS A 64 12.15 -13.14 19.15
C LYS A 64 12.37 -13.77 17.79
N ILE A 65 11.54 -14.74 17.44
CA ILE A 65 11.61 -15.45 16.15
C ILE A 65 10.69 -14.74 15.16
N VAL A 66 11.23 -14.31 14.03
CA VAL A 66 10.49 -13.67 12.93
C VAL A 66 10.32 -14.66 11.78
N LEU A 67 9.10 -14.80 11.27
CA LEU A 67 8.72 -15.64 10.15
C LEU A 67 8.46 -14.79 8.91
N ASN A 68 9.48 -14.62 8.07
CA ASN A 68 9.35 -13.86 6.82
C ASN A 68 8.71 -14.66 5.67
N HIS A 69 7.54 -15.26 5.92
CA HIS A 69 6.81 -16.07 4.93
C HIS A 69 5.71 -15.28 4.20
N ALA A 70 5.28 -14.13 4.71
CA ALA A 70 4.24 -13.31 4.10
C ALA A 70 4.56 -12.95 2.64
N LEU A 71 5.79 -12.46 2.39
CA LEU A 71 6.22 -12.09 1.05
C LEU A 71 6.20 -13.29 0.08
N MET A 72 6.60 -14.47 0.56
CA MET A 72 6.59 -15.69 -0.25
C MET A 72 5.17 -16.11 -0.61
N LEU A 73 4.23 -16.07 0.36
CA LEU A 73 2.82 -16.42 0.14
C LEU A 73 2.16 -15.48 -0.88
N LEU A 74 2.39 -14.18 -0.75
CA LEU A 74 1.85 -13.17 -1.66
C LEU A 74 2.44 -13.33 -3.08
N ASN A 75 3.75 -13.52 -3.20
CA ASN A 75 4.40 -13.76 -4.50
C ASN A 75 3.90 -15.06 -5.15
N PHE A 76 3.62 -16.10 -4.35
CA PHE A 76 3.02 -17.33 -4.83
C PHE A 76 1.61 -17.08 -5.38
N GLN A 77 0.74 -16.33 -4.68
CA GLN A 77 -0.59 -15.97 -5.17
C GLN A 77 -0.54 -15.19 -6.48
N THR A 78 0.33 -14.17 -6.58
CA THR A 78 0.51 -13.39 -7.82
C THR A 78 0.98 -14.28 -8.97
N SER A 79 1.99 -15.11 -8.74
CA SER A 79 2.53 -16.02 -9.75
C SER A 79 1.49 -17.06 -10.15
N PHE A 80 0.76 -17.64 -9.21
CA PHE A 80 -0.27 -18.64 -9.49
C PHE A 80 -1.34 -18.11 -10.46
N LEU A 81 -1.74 -16.84 -10.32
CA LEU A 81 -2.74 -16.22 -11.20
C LEU A 81 -2.17 -15.73 -12.54
N LEU A 82 -0.97 -15.15 -12.56
CA LEU A 82 -0.42 -14.46 -13.73
C LEU A 82 0.89 -15.05 -14.28
N GLN A 83 1.24 -16.28 -13.89
CA GLN A 83 2.42 -16.98 -14.45
C GLN A 83 2.30 -17.16 -15.96
N ASN A 84 1.08 -17.39 -16.45
CA ASN A 84 0.80 -17.51 -17.87
C ASN A 84 0.20 -16.20 -18.41
N PRO A 85 0.63 -15.73 -19.58
CA PRO A 85 0.03 -14.57 -20.23
C PRO A 85 -1.47 -14.77 -20.48
N ILE A 86 -2.23 -13.68 -20.36
CA ILE A 86 -3.68 -13.69 -20.57
C ILE A 86 -3.94 -13.83 -22.08
N THR A 87 -4.79 -14.80 -22.45
CA THR A 87 -5.26 -14.94 -23.83
C THR A 87 -6.48 -14.06 -24.06
N ILE A 88 -6.41 -13.19 -25.07
CA ILE A 88 -7.51 -12.30 -25.45
C ILE A 88 -8.17 -12.86 -26.72
N THR A 89 -9.48 -13.09 -26.66
CA THR A 89 -10.28 -13.63 -27.76
C THR A 89 -11.35 -12.62 -28.19
N GLY A 90 -11.70 -12.60 -29.47
CA GLY A 90 -12.66 -11.65 -30.03
C GLY A 90 -12.45 -11.43 -31.53
N HIS A 91 -12.99 -10.34 -32.06
CA HIS A 91 -12.83 -9.98 -33.47
C HIS A 91 -11.35 -9.77 -33.82
N GLU A 92 -10.83 -10.48 -34.82
CA GLU A 92 -9.40 -10.56 -35.14
C GLU A 92 -8.72 -9.20 -35.26
N ARG A 93 -9.34 -8.26 -35.99
CA ARG A 93 -8.83 -6.89 -36.13
C ARG A 93 -8.64 -6.18 -34.78
N ILE A 94 -9.58 -6.32 -33.85
CA ILE A 94 -9.53 -5.66 -32.54
C ILE A 94 -8.46 -6.33 -31.68
N VAL A 95 -8.43 -7.66 -31.65
CA VAL A 95 -7.44 -8.45 -30.90
C VAL A 95 -6.02 -8.10 -31.35
N ASN A 96 -5.80 -7.97 -32.67
CA ASN A 96 -4.48 -7.62 -33.22
C ASN A 96 -4.02 -6.23 -32.79
N GLU A 97 -4.90 -5.21 -32.80
CA GLU A 97 -4.53 -3.86 -32.33
C GLU A 97 -4.30 -3.84 -30.82
N TYR A 98 -5.15 -4.51 -30.04
CA TYR A 98 -4.99 -4.58 -28.58
C TYR A 98 -3.69 -5.28 -28.19
N GLN A 99 -3.35 -6.39 -28.85
CA GLN A 99 -2.08 -7.10 -28.62
C GLN A 99 -0.86 -6.23 -28.95
N LYS A 100 -0.92 -5.37 -29.98
CA LYS A 100 0.17 -4.42 -30.28
C LYS A 100 0.38 -3.44 -29.13
N VAL A 101 -0.71 -2.87 -28.60
CA VAL A 101 -0.65 -1.95 -27.45
C VAL A 101 -0.12 -2.67 -26.21
N ASN A 102 -0.65 -3.85 -25.89
CA ASN A 102 -0.21 -4.67 -24.75
C ASN A 102 1.29 -4.98 -24.79
N LYS A 103 1.79 -5.43 -25.95
CA LYS A 103 3.21 -5.75 -26.14
C LYS A 103 4.10 -4.52 -26.02
N ARG A 104 3.71 -3.40 -26.64
CA ARG A 104 4.49 -2.13 -26.58
C ARG A 104 4.52 -1.54 -25.18
N GLY A 105 3.37 -1.55 -24.48
CA GLY A 105 3.23 -1.08 -23.11
C GLY A 105 3.78 -2.05 -22.06
N LYS A 106 4.18 -3.27 -22.44
CA LYS A 106 4.64 -4.35 -21.54
C LYS A 106 3.60 -4.68 -20.47
N TYR A 107 2.33 -4.76 -20.88
CA TYR A 107 1.19 -4.91 -19.96
C TYR A 107 1.22 -6.21 -19.16
N ASP A 108 1.80 -7.31 -19.65
CA ASP A 108 1.95 -8.53 -18.83
C ASP A 108 2.74 -8.25 -17.54
N ARG A 109 3.84 -7.48 -17.65
CA ARG A 109 4.64 -7.07 -16.49
C ARG A 109 3.90 -6.04 -15.64
N LEU A 110 3.12 -5.16 -16.25
CA LEU A 110 2.32 -4.17 -15.54
C LEU A 110 1.23 -4.84 -14.72
N ASN A 111 0.46 -5.75 -15.32
CA ASN A 111 -0.60 -6.52 -14.69
C ASN A 111 -0.06 -7.33 -13.50
N TYR A 112 1.12 -7.96 -13.66
CA TYR A 112 1.79 -8.64 -12.56
C TYR A 112 2.06 -7.68 -11.40
N LYS A 113 2.60 -6.48 -11.67
CA LYS A 113 2.85 -5.47 -10.64
C LYS A 113 1.57 -4.91 -10.01
N ILE A 114 0.50 -4.76 -10.79
CA ILE A 114 -0.80 -4.30 -10.31
C ILE A 114 -1.32 -5.32 -9.30
N LEU A 115 -1.40 -6.60 -9.67
CA LEU A 115 -1.87 -7.66 -8.77
C LEU A 115 -0.98 -7.80 -7.54
N ASP A 116 0.35 -7.77 -7.72
CA ASP A 116 1.32 -7.81 -6.61
C ASP A 116 1.06 -6.70 -5.58
N LYS A 117 0.87 -5.46 -6.04
CA LYS A 117 0.60 -4.32 -5.17
C LYS A 117 -0.80 -4.36 -4.56
N MET A 118 -1.82 -4.79 -5.31
CA MET A 118 -3.18 -4.97 -4.77
C MET A 118 -3.20 -5.97 -3.61
N LEU A 119 -2.53 -7.12 -3.75
CA LEU A 119 -2.48 -8.10 -2.67
C LEU A 119 -1.73 -7.55 -1.45
N LYS A 120 -0.59 -6.86 -1.67
CA LYS A 120 0.26 -6.31 -0.60
C LYS A 120 -0.30 -5.09 0.12
N TYR A 121 -1.06 -4.24 -0.57
CA TYR A 121 -1.46 -2.92 -0.07
C TYR A 121 -2.95 -2.63 -0.23
N GLY A 122 -3.74 -3.62 -0.65
CA GLY A 122 -5.17 -3.50 -0.93
C GLY A 122 -5.48 -2.85 -2.27
N GLN A 123 -4.68 -1.86 -2.67
CA GLN A 123 -4.92 -1.08 -3.87
C GLN A 123 -3.65 -0.58 -4.55
N VAL A 124 -3.80 -0.13 -5.79
CA VAL A 124 -2.78 0.55 -6.60
C VAL A 124 -3.51 1.34 -7.69
N TYR A 125 -2.89 2.39 -8.19
CA TYR A 125 -3.50 3.20 -9.25
C TYR A 125 -2.65 3.20 -10.51
N GLU A 126 -3.28 3.36 -11.66
CA GLU A 126 -2.62 3.46 -12.95
C GLU A 126 -3.06 4.73 -13.66
N TYR A 127 -2.10 5.57 -14.03
CA TYR A 127 -2.32 6.64 -14.98
C TYR A 127 -1.80 6.24 -16.35
N VAL A 128 -2.71 6.06 -17.30
CA VAL A 128 -2.40 5.84 -18.72
C VAL A 128 -2.19 7.19 -19.38
N TYR A 129 -1.18 7.36 -20.22
CA TYR A 129 -0.92 8.62 -20.90
C TYR A 129 -0.24 8.41 -22.24
N PHE A 130 -0.32 9.44 -23.09
CA PHE A 130 0.30 9.41 -24.41
C PHE A 130 1.64 10.14 -24.37
N ASP A 131 2.72 9.44 -24.71
CA ASP A 131 4.06 10.02 -24.78
C ASP A 131 4.75 9.58 -26.07
N ARG A 132 5.17 10.56 -26.88
CA ARG A 132 5.93 10.35 -28.13
C ARG A 132 5.33 9.24 -29.01
N ASN A 133 4.04 9.36 -29.31
CA ASN A 133 3.29 8.41 -30.15
C ASN A 133 3.12 6.99 -29.55
N THR A 134 3.32 6.85 -28.24
CA THR A 134 3.20 5.57 -27.52
C THR A 134 2.32 5.74 -26.30
N ILE A 135 1.37 4.82 -26.11
CA ILE A 135 0.60 4.72 -24.88
C ILE A 135 1.50 4.13 -23.80
N LYS A 136 1.65 4.85 -22.69
CA LYS A 136 2.41 4.44 -21.51
C LYS A 136 1.51 4.40 -20.29
N SER A 137 1.92 3.60 -19.32
CA SER A 137 1.24 3.47 -18.04
C SER A 137 2.20 3.76 -16.90
N LYS A 138 1.77 4.59 -15.96
CA LYS A 138 2.47 4.87 -14.72
C LYS A 138 1.66 4.29 -13.57
N LEU A 139 2.28 3.42 -12.77
CA LEU A 139 1.69 3.02 -11.50
C LEU A 139 1.94 4.11 -10.46
N ILE A 140 0.90 4.41 -9.69
CA ILE A 140 0.93 5.30 -8.54
C ILE A 140 0.75 4.42 -7.30
N ASP A 141 1.65 4.59 -6.35
CA ASP A 141 1.65 3.78 -5.14
C ASP A 141 0.43 4.09 -4.25
N ALA A 142 -0.06 3.11 -3.50
CA ALA A 142 -1.22 3.29 -2.61
C ALA A 142 -1.01 4.37 -1.55
N SER A 143 0.25 4.60 -1.15
CA SER A 143 0.62 5.67 -0.20
C SER A 143 0.70 7.07 -0.84
N GLU A 144 0.63 7.15 -2.17
CA GLU A 144 0.78 8.41 -2.90
C GLU A 144 -0.49 8.82 -3.67
N GLY A 145 -1.47 7.93 -3.82
CA GLY A 145 -2.66 8.19 -4.63
C GLY A 145 -3.90 8.48 -3.79
N TYR A 146 -4.64 9.54 -4.15
CA TYR A 146 -5.79 10.06 -3.40
C TYR A 146 -6.94 10.28 -4.39
N PRO A 147 -7.76 9.23 -4.66
CA PRO A 147 -8.99 9.40 -5.43
C PRO A 147 -10.00 10.22 -4.65
N ILE A 148 -10.63 11.19 -5.31
CA ILE A 148 -11.65 12.07 -4.73
C ILE A 148 -12.99 11.67 -5.30
N PHE A 149 -13.93 11.33 -4.42
CA PHE A 149 -15.27 10.86 -4.78
C PHE A 149 -16.31 11.91 -4.40
N ASN A 150 -17.36 12.02 -5.22
CA ASN A 150 -18.55 12.77 -4.86
C ASN A 150 -19.47 11.94 -3.93
N ASP A 151 -20.59 12.54 -3.56
CA ASP A 151 -21.67 11.96 -2.77
C ASP A 151 -22.36 10.75 -3.43
N GLU A 152 -22.24 10.62 -4.76
CA GLU A 152 -22.76 9.51 -5.56
C GLU A 152 -21.74 8.39 -5.78
N ASN A 153 -20.59 8.48 -5.10
CA ASN A 153 -19.47 7.56 -5.21
C ASN A 153 -18.77 7.53 -6.58
N GLU A 154 -18.91 8.59 -7.35
CA GLU A 154 -18.21 8.79 -8.61
C GLU A 154 -16.90 9.52 -8.36
N MET A 155 -15.81 9.03 -8.95
CA MET A 155 -14.52 9.69 -8.85
C MET A 155 -14.51 10.94 -9.73
N ILE A 156 -14.31 12.10 -9.13
CA ILE A 156 -14.37 13.42 -9.80
C ILE A 156 -12.98 14.06 -10.00
N ALA A 157 -11.99 13.60 -9.25
CA ALA A 157 -10.60 14.01 -9.37
C ALA A 157 -9.70 12.93 -8.76
N PHE A 158 -8.41 13.03 -9.03
CA PHE A 158 -7.40 12.23 -8.37
C PHE A 158 -6.18 13.09 -8.09
N VAL A 159 -5.62 12.94 -6.90
CA VAL A 159 -4.38 13.62 -6.52
C VAL A 159 -3.30 12.56 -6.32
N GLN A 160 -2.15 12.71 -6.96
CA GLN A 160 -0.93 12.04 -6.53
C GLN A 160 -0.12 13.00 -5.67
N ALA A 161 0.27 12.60 -4.47
CA ALA A 161 1.08 13.42 -3.57
C ALA A 161 2.23 12.62 -2.95
N TYR A 162 3.43 13.21 -2.93
CA TYR A 162 4.63 12.59 -2.38
C TYR A 162 5.68 13.65 -2.01
N THR A 163 6.55 13.32 -1.06
CA THR A 163 7.62 14.22 -0.59
C THR A 163 8.98 13.66 -0.97
N VAL A 164 9.84 14.50 -1.54
CA VAL A 164 11.24 14.16 -1.85
C VAL A 164 12.15 15.25 -1.31
N ASN A 165 13.11 14.87 -0.45
CA ASN A 165 14.08 15.79 0.14
C ASN A 165 13.45 17.02 0.81
N GLY A 166 12.30 16.83 1.47
CA GLY A 166 11.56 17.90 2.14
C GLY A 166 10.79 18.84 1.22
N VAL A 167 10.66 18.51 -0.07
CA VAL A 167 9.78 19.20 -1.03
C VAL A 167 8.59 18.31 -1.31
N ASP A 168 7.40 18.87 -1.16
CA ASP A 168 6.13 18.22 -1.48
C ASP A 168 5.79 18.45 -2.95
N TYR A 169 5.34 17.38 -3.59
CA TYR A 169 4.91 17.36 -4.98
C TYR A 169 3.47 16.90 -5.03
N TYR A 170 2.67 17.59 -5.83
CA TYR A 170 1.28 17.22 -6.10
C TYR A 170 1.06 17.13 -7.59
N ILE A 171 0.32 16.12 -8.03
CA ILE A 171 -0.15 15.98 -9.41
C ILE A 171 -1.66 15.81 -9.34
N LEU A 172 -2.38 16.84 -9.78
CA LEU A 172 -3.83 16.86 -9.83
C LEU A 172 -4.29 16.37 -11.21
N TYR A 173 -5.07 15.31 -11.21
CA TYR A 173 -5.73 14.76 -12.39
C TYR A 173 -7.21 15.11 -12.34
N THR A 174 -7.67 15.75 -13.39
CA THR A 174 -9.09 16.02 -13.69
C THR A 174 -9.42 15.35 -15.02
N ASP A 175 -10.69 15.32 -15.43
CA ASP A 175 -11.08 14.71 -16.72
C ASP A 175 -10.31 15.30 -17.90
N ASP A 176 -10.10 16.61 -17.91
CA ASP A 176 -9.53 17.33 -19.05
C ASP A 176 -8.07 17.74 -18.87
N THR A 177 -7.57 17.82 -17.63
CA THR A 177 -6.24 18.37 -17.35
C THR A 177 -5.46 17.62 -16.29
N VAL A 178 -4.14 17.63 -16.46
CA VAL A 178 -3.17 17.23 -15.44
C VAL A 178 -2.34 18.44 -15.05
N GLU A 179 -2.36 18.79 -13.78
CA GLU A 179 -1.65 19.93 -13.23
C GLU A 179 -0.61 19.45 -12.21
N THR A 180 0.60 19.98 -12.28
CA THR A 180 1.68 19.61 -11.36
C THR A 180 2.04 20.80 -10.48
N TYR A 181 2.22 20.55 -9.19
CA TYR A 181 2.56 21.54 -8.19
C TYR A 181 3.77 21.08 -7.36
N ASP A 182 4.57 22.03 -6.90
CA ASP A 182 5.58 21.80 -5.87
C ASP A 182 5.57 22.94 -4.85
N ASN A 183 6.18 22.74 -3.68
CA ASN A 183 6.41 23.80 -2.69
C ASN A 183 7.89 24.21 -2.57
N LYS A 184 8.66 24.03 -3.65
CA LYS A 184 10.09 24.32 -3.62
C LYS A 184 10.32 25.82 -3.48
N GLY A 185 10.80 26.24 -2.31
CA GLY A 185 10.96 27.64 -1.93
C GLY A 185 10.01 28.11 -0.84
N GLY A 186 9.18 27.21 -0.29
CA GLY A 186 8.31 27.48 0.86
C GLY A 186 6.86 27.82 0.50
N GLU A 187 6.57 28.08 -0.79
CA GLU A 187 5.23 28.39 -1.28
C GLU A 187 4.80 27.41 -2.36
N LEU A 188 3.54 27.00 -2.33
CA LEU A 188 2.92 26.14 -3.35
C LEU A 188 2.85 26.89 -4.68
N ARG A 189 3.31 26.25 -5.75
CA ARG A 189 3.26 26.83 -7.10
C ARG A 189 2.91 25.80 -8.15
N LEU A 190 2.18 26.24 -9.18
CA LEU A 190 1.94 25.46 -10.39
C LEU A 190 3.24 25.40 -11.20
N THR A 191 3.68 24.18 -11.51
CA THR A 191 4.91 23.91 -12.28
C THR A 191 4.62 23.45 -13.70
N GLY A 192 3.41 22.96 -13.97
CA GLY A 192 3.01 22.47 -15.28
C GLY A 192 1.52 22.22 -15.38
N ARG A 193 0.99 22.35 -16.60
CA ARG A 193 -0.40 22.03 -16.94
C ARG A 193 -0.44 21.38 -18.31
N TYR A 194 -1.12 20.25 -18.40
CA TYR A 194 -1.18 19.39 -19.58
C TYR A 194 -2.62 18.97 -19.84
N ALA A 195 -2.96 18.68 -21.10
CA ALA A 195 -4.24 18.07 -21.43
C ALA A 195 -4.25 16.60 -20.96
N ASN A 196 -5.34 16.18 -20.34
CA ASN A 196 -5.56 14.80 -19.93
C ASN A 196 -6.34 14.05 -21.01
N LEU A 197 -5.66 13.18 -21.76
CA LEU A 197 -6.26 12.48 -22.90
C LEU A 197 -6.94 11.15 -22.51
N SER A 198 -6.61 10.63 -21.33
CA SER A 198 -7.01 9.30 -20.86
C SER A 198 -8.06 9.36 -19.74
N GLY A 199 -8.33 10.55 -19.20
CA GLY A 199 -9.20 10.74 -18.04
C GLY A 199 -8.50 10.41 -16.73
N LEU A 200 -9.30 10.19 -15.68
CA LEU A 200 -8.79 9.95 -14.34
C LEU A 200 -8.02 8.61 -14.22
N PRO A 201 -7.03 8.51 -13.31
CA PRO A 201 -6.32 7.26 -13.06
C PRO A 201 -7.25 6.10 -12.71
N CYS A 202 -6.94 4.91 -13.25
CA CYS A 202 -7.66 3.69 -12.93
C CYS A 202 -7.35 3.26 -11.48
N VAL A 203 -8.40 2.98 -10.71
CA VAL A 203 -8.29 2.47 -9.33
C VAL A 203 -8.40 0.94 -9.35
N TYR A 204 -7.27 0.26 -9.10
CA TYR A 204 -7.26 -1.18 -8.88
C TYR A 204 -7.29 -1.46 -7.39
N LYS A 205 -8.36 -2.09 -6.91
CA LYS A 205 -8.55 -2.41 -5.49
C LYS A 205 -9.15 -3.80 -5.32
N THR A 206 -8.81 -4.45 -4.21
CA THR A 206 -9.52 -5.63 -3.72
C THR A 206 -10.86 -5.23 -3.11
N THR A 207 -11.73 -6.21 -2.88
CA THR A 207 -13.01 -5.98 -2.19
C THR A 207 -12.79 -5.62 -0.72
N ASN A 208 -13.60 -4.70 -0.22
CA ASN A 208 -13.61 -4.29 1.18
C ASN A 208 -15.06 -4.08 1.63
N GLU A 209 -15.48 -4.85 2.62
CA GLU A 209 -16.85 -4.85 3.15
C GLU A 209 -17.16 -3.62 4.02
N VAL A 210 -16.14 -2.87 4.46
CA VAL A 210 -16.32 -1.71 5.34
C VAL A 210 -16.39 -0.41 4.54
N ASN A 211 -15.53 -0.28 3.53
CA ASN A 211 -15.46 0.90 2.68
C ASN A 211 -15.20 0.47 1.23
N GLU A 212 -16.21 0.58 0.38
CA GLU A 212 -16.11 0.18 -1.02
C GLU A 212 -15.06 0.98 -1.78
N ASN A 213 -14.66 2.17 -1.32
CA ASN A 213 -13.70 3.05 -1.99
C ASN A 213 -12.24 2.67 -1.76
N GLU A 214 -11.98 1.81 -0.79
CA GLU A 214 -10.62 1.43 -0.38
C GLU A 214 -10.43 -0.07 -0.52
N GLY A 215 -9.28 -0.48 -1.07
CA GLY A 215 -8.91 -1.88 -1.10
C GLY A 215 -8.42 -2.37 0.27
N LYS A 216 -8.71 -3.63 0.60
CA LYS A 216 -8.18 -4.30 1.79
C LYS A 216 -7.02 -5.25 1.44
N SER A 217 -5.89 -5.12 2.12
CA SER A 217 -4.74 -5.98 1.81
C SER A 217 -4.94 -7.41 2.28
N GLU A 218 -4.53 -8.36 1.43
CA GLU A 218 -4.45 -9.78 1.80
C GLU A 218 -3.34 -10.04 2.82
N LEU A 219 -2.32 -9.17 2.88
CA LEU A 219 -1.26 -9.25 3.88
C LEU A 219 -1.80 -9.16 5.31
N GLU A 220 -2.81 -8.33 5.56
CA GLU A 220 -3.42 -8.18 6.89
C GLU A 220 -3.94 -9.52 7.43
N ASN A 221 -4.48 -10.38 6.56
CA ASN A 221 -4.94 -11.72 6.92
C ASN A 221 -3.76 -12.62 7.33
N TRP A 222 -2.64 -12.54 6.60
CA TRP A 222 -1.43 -13.31 6.90
C TRP A 222 -0.74 -12.82 8.18
N MET A 223 -0.70 -11.51 8.41
CA MET A 223 -0.05 -10.90 9.59
C MET A 223 -0.60 -11.49 10.89
N SER A 224 -1.93 -11.58 11.03
CA SER A 224 -2.55 -12.12 12.24
C SER A 224 -2.11 -13.57 12.54
N ILE A 225 -1.96 -14.39 11.50
CA ILE A 225 -1.57 -15.79 11.63
C ILE A 225 -0.07 -15.88 11.95
N LEU A 226 0.75 -15.16 11.20
CA LEU A 226 2.21 -15.17 11.36
C LEU A 226 2.63 -14.64 12.72
N ASP A 227 2.09 -13.50 13.16
CA ASP A 227 2.37 -12.96 14.50
C ASP A 227 2.03 -13.95 15.61
N SER A 228 0.94 -14.71 15.45
CA SER A 228 0.53 -15.73 16.43
C SER A 228 1.49 -16.92 16.45
N LEU A 229 1.96 -17.35 15.28
CA LEU A 229 2.97 -18.41 15.15
C LEU A 229 4.32 -17.97 15.71
N GLU A 230 4.75 -16.74 15.44
CA GLU A 230 5.98 -16.16 15.96
C GLU A 230 5.99 -16.10 17.48
N ASP A 231 4.90 -15.66 18.11
CA ASP A 231 4.75 -15.66 19.56
C ASP A 231 4.78 -17.08 20.14
N LEU A 232 4.06 -18.02 19.51
CA LEU A 232 4.03 -19.42 19.94
C LEU A 232 5.43 -20.07 19.88
N LEU A 233 6.14 -19.93 18.76
CA LEU A 233 7.48 -20.49 18.56
C LEU A 233 8.49 -19.85 19.52
N SER A 234 8.38 -18.55 19.73
CA SER A 234 9.24 -17.81 20.66
C SER A 234 9.05 -18.30 22.09
N LYS A 235 7.79 -18.40 22.55
CA LYS A 235 7.43 -18.91 23.88
C LYS A 235 7.82 -20.37 24.08
N ALA A 236 7.60 -21.23 23.07
CA ALA A 236 8.00 -22.63 23.13
C ALA A 236 9.52 -22.77 23.30
N THR A 237 10.29 -22.01 22.52
CA THR A 237 11.75 -21.98 22.62
C THR A 237 12.22 -21.52 24.01
N ASP A 238 11.63 -20.43 24.52
CA ASP A 238 11.92 -19.93 25.87
C ASP A 238 11.56 -20.96 26.96
N ALA A 239 10.43 -21.66 26.82
CA ALA A 239 10.01 -22.68 27.75
C ALA A 239 10.99 -23.88 27.75
N TYR A 240 11.41 -24.34 26.58
CA TYR A 240 12.43 -25.38 26.49
C TYR A 240 13.72 -24.96 27.17
N TYR A 241 14.17 -23.72 26.96
CA TYR A 241 15.36 -23.20 27.62
C TYR A 241 15.18 -23.13 29.15
N LYS A 242 14.06 -22.59 29.64
CA LYS A 242 13.80 -22.36 31.07
C LYS A 242 13.53 -23.64 31.86
N PHE A 243 12.81 -24.61 31.29
CA PHE A 243 12.29 -25.76 32.03
C PHE A 243 13.05 -27.07 31.79
N ILE A 244 13.67 -27.26 30.62
CA ILE A 244 14.47 -28.48 30.38
C ILE A 244 15.88 -28.36 30.99
N THR A 245 16.47 -27.17 31.04
CA THR A 245 17.80 -26.98 31.63
C THR A 245 17.81 -27.10 33.17
N GLY A 246 16.63 -27.01 33.79
CA GLY A 246 16.44 -27.11 35.23
C GLY A 246 16.91 -25.86 35.99
N ILE A 247 16.24 -25.52 37.09
CA ILE A 247 16.73 -24.49 38.03
C ILE A 247 17.43 -25.23 39.17
N PRO A 248 18.74 -25.00 39.41
CA PRO A 248 19.39 -25.58 40.58
C PRO A 248 18.78 -25.00 41.86
N VAL A 249 18.12 -25.85 42.65
CA VAL A 249 17.56 -25.50 43.95
C VAL A 249 18.60 -25.80 45.02
N ASN A 250 19.27 -24.75 45.54
CA ASN A 250 20.16 -24.89 46.69
C ASN A 250 19.37 -24.76 47.99
N TYR A 251 19.04 -25.89 48.62
CA TYR A 251 18.54 -25.89 49.99
C TYR A 251 19.66 -25.49 50.95
N HIS A 252 19.55 -24.31 51.56
CA HIS A 252 20.33 -24.00 52.77
C HIS A 252 19.67 -24.74 53.93
N PHE A 253 20.27 -25.83 54.37
CA PHE A 253 19.95 -26.41 55.67
C PHE A 253 20.33 -25.38 56.73
N ILE A 254 19.33 -24.83 57.42
CA ILE A 254 19.54 -24.10 58.67
C ILE A 254 19.74 -25.18 59.73
N PRO A 255 20.94 -25.33 60.33
CA PRO A 255 21.12 -26.25 61.44
C PRO A 255 20.35 -25.73 62.65
N GLU A 256 19.57 -26.59 63.30
CA GLU A 256 18.93 -26.33 64.61
C GLU A 256 19.96 -26.16 65.73
#